data_AF-A0A1I1UP04-F1
#
_entry.id   AF-A0A1I1UP04-F1
#
_cell.length_a   1.000
_cell.length_b   1.000
_cell.length_c   1.000
_cell.angle_alpha   90.00
_cell.angle_beta   90.00
_cell.angle_gamma   90.00
#
_symmetry.space_group_name_H-M   'P 1'
#
loop_
_entity.id
_entity.type
_entity.pdbx_description
1 polymer ?
#
loop_
_entity_poly.entity_id
_entity_poly.type
_entity_poly.pdbx_seq_one_letter_code
_entity_poly.pdbx_strand_id
1 'polypeptide(L)'
;MSFSGPLGRTLFTACAVVTGMLLPLVPHAGVERASATTTTSVNEVQPAISVLSLRVIPTNRAEGTRSVTLRCEPAGGTHPRAEQACEQLASNEGEFGALQEQRNPMCPLVYRPVTVHATGMWRNHAVDHRETFSNECEMRAKTGELFEF
;
A
#
# COMPACT_ATOMS: atom_id res chain seq x y z
N MET A 1 -21.89 23.49 11.84
CA MET A 1 -21.28 24.30 10.77
C MET A 1 -20.80 23.34 9.70
N SER A 2 -21.72 22.98 8.81
CA SER A 2 -21.49 22.09 7.68
C SER A 2 -21.48 22.94 6.42
N PHE A 3 -20.44 22.84 5.61
CA PHE A 3 -20.42 23.39 4.26
C PHE A 3 -20.29 22.24 3.27
N SER A 4 -21.44 21.86 2.70
CA SER A 4 -21.52 21.11 1.45
C SER A 4 -21.06 22.03 0.31
N GLY A 5 -20.03 21.64 -0.42
CA GLY A 5 -19.65 22.25 -1.71
C GLY A 5 -20.12 21.38 -2.87
N PRO A 6 -20.87 21.91 -3.86
CA PRO A 6 -21.28 21.15 -5.04
C PRO A 6 -20.23 21.16 -6.16
N LEU A 7 -20.18 20.04 -6.88
CA LEU A 7 -19.43 19.84 -8.13
C LEU A 7 -19.88 20.83 -9.22
N GLY A 8 -18.95 21.65 -9.71
CA GLY A 8 -19.12 22.49 -10.90
C GLY A 8 -18.73 21.75 -12.17
N ARG A 9 -19.72 21.26 -12.91
CA ARG A 9 -19.60 20.73 -14.28
C ARG A 9 -19.55 21.93 -15.25
N THR A 10 -18.46 22.12 -15.98
CA THR A 10 -18.41 23.09 -17.09
C THR A 10 -18.49 22.36 -18.44
N LEU A 11 -19.57 22.66 -19.16
CA LEU A 11 -19.87 22.20 -20.51
C LEU A 11 -19.25 23.15 -21.55
N PHE A 12 -18.77 22.53 -22.63
CA PHE A 12 -18.80 22.94 -24.04
C PHE A 12 -18.89 24.44 -24.40
N THR A 13 -17.85 24.91 -25.10
CA THR A 13 -18.01 25.90 -26.18
C THR A 13 -17.13 25.51 -27.36
N ALA A 14 -17.76 25.17 -28.49
CA ALA A 14 -17.12 24.93 -29.78
C ALA A 14 -17.05 26.24 -30.60
N CYS A 15 -15.95 26.47 -31.31
CA CYS A 15 -15.88 27.38 -32.45
C CYS A 15 -14.95 26.78 -33.53
N ALA A 16 -15.48 26.72 -34.75
CA ALA A 16 -14.90 26.10 -35.93
C ALA A 16 -13.85 26.97 -36.64
N VAL A 17 -12.98 26.36 -37.44
CA VAL A 17 -12.51 26.95 -38.71
C VAL A 17 -12.09 25.87 -39.71
N VAL A 18 -12.52 26.09 -40.94
CA VAL A 18 -12.44 25.27 -42.15
C VAL A 18 -11.13 25.55 -42.89
N THR A 19 -10.47 24.53 -43.44
CA THR A 19 -9.80 24.59 -44.75
C THR A 19 -9.50 23.17 -45.26
N GLY A 20 -9.99 22.88 -46.47
CA GLY A 20 -9.78 21.62 -47.15
C GLY A 20 -8.40 21.50 -47.81
N MET A 21 -7.91 20.27 -47.92
CA MET A 21 -6.87 19.91 -48.87
C MET A 21 -7.20 18.54 -49.46
N LEU A 22 -7.62 18.55 -50.73
CA LEU A 22 -7.76 17.36 -51.57
C LEU A 22 -6.37 16.78 -51.84
N LEU A 23 -6.12 15.55 -51.39
CA LEU A 23 -5.01 14.74 -51.88
C LEU A 23 -5.54 13.55 -52.71
N PRO A 24 -4.85 13.20 -53.82
CA PRO A 24 -5.32 12.21 -54.79
C PRO A 24 -5.26 10.77 -54.27
N LEU A 25 -6.25 9.97 -54.67
CA LEU A 25 -6.26 8.51 -54.54
C LEU A 25 -5.10 7.90 -55.33
N VAL A 26 -4.22 7.17 -54.65
CA VAL A 26 -3.32 6.19 -55.25
C VAL A 26 -3.78 4.79 -54.83
N PRO A 27 -4.19 3.89 -55.74
CA PRO A 27 -4.53 2.52 -55.40
C PRO A 27 -3.23 1.74 -55.11
N HIS A 28 -2.96 1.47 -53.84
CA HIS A 28 -1.93 0.51 -53.44
C HIS A 28 -2.57 -0.88 -53.37
N ALA A 29 -2.20 -1.72 -54.34
CA ALA A 29 -2.50 -3.14 -54.35
C ALA A 29 -1.96 -3.80 -53.06
N GLY A 30 -2.80 -4.65 -52.46
CA GLY A 30 -2.53 -5.31 -51.20
C GLY A 30 -1.37 -6.29 -51.25
N VAL A 31 -0.60 -6.30 -50.16
CA VAL A 31 0.16 -7.47 -49.71
C VAL A 31 -0.18 -7.63 -48.23
N GLU A 32 -1.28 -8.35 -47.94
CA GLU A 32 -1.56 -8.87 -46.60
C GLU A 32 -0.53 -9.96 -46.31
N ARG A 33 0.58 -9.60 -45.66
CA ARG A 33 1.33 -10.58 -44.88
C ARG A 33 0.56 -10.78 -43.59
N ALA A 34 -0.08 -11.93 -43.47
CA ALA A 34 -0.49 -12.50 -42.19
C ALA A 34 0.77 -12.74 -41.36
N SER A 35 1.19 -11.74 -40.57
CA SER A 35 2.04 -11.98 -39.41
C SER A 35 1.15 -12.60 -38.35
N ALA A 36 1.29 -13.91 -38.16
CA ALA A 36 0.89 -14.53 -36.92
C ALA A 36 1.76 -13.94 -35.81
N THR A 37 1.28 -12.85 -35.19
CA THR A 37 1.83 -12.40 -33.92
C THR A 37 1.37 -13.42 -32.91
N THR A 38 2.24 -14.39 -32.61
CA THR A 38 2.15 -15.16 -31.39
C THR A 38 2.32 -14.15 -30.25
N THR A 39 1.22 -13.60 -29.74
CA THR A 39 1.20 -12.92 -28.45
C THR A 39 1.38 -14.00 -27.40
N THR A 40 2.63 -14.42 -27.19
CA THR A 40 3.02 -15.05 -25.93
C THR A 40 2.86 -13.97 -24.87
N SER A 41 1.73 -13.97 -24.18
CA SER A 41 1.58 -13.27 -22.92
C SER A 41 2.53 -13.95 -21.94
N VAL A 42 3.76 -13.43 -21.87
CA VAL A 42 4.64 -13.73 -20.75
C VAL A 42 3.95 -13.10 -19.56
N ASN A 43 3.35 -13.93 -18.71
CA ASN A 43 3.01 -13.53 -17.36
C ASN A 43 4.35 -13.28 -16.65
N GLU A 44 4.92 -12.11 -16.87
CA GLU A 44 6.12 -11.66 -16.19
C GLU A 44 5.76 -11.60 -14.70
N VAL A 45 6.35 -12.51 -13.93
CA VAL A 45 6.31 -12.47 -12.47
C VAL A 45 7.08 -11.22 -12.06
N GLN A 46 6.41 -10.08 -12.07
CA GLN A 46 6.95 -8.85 -11.51
C GLN A 46 7.28 -9.17 -10.05
N PRO A 47 8.52 -8.95 -9.61
CA PRO A 47 8.89 -9.22 -8.24
C PRO A 47 7.99 -8.38 -7.33
N ALA A 48 7.27 -9.06 -6.44
CA ALA A 48 6.42 -8.39 -5.49
C ALA A 48 7.31 -7.54 -4.56
N ILE A 49 7.12 -6.22 -4.58
CA ILE A 49 7.90 -5.33 -3.71
C ILE A 49 7.17 -5.23 -2.37
N SER A 50 7.76 -5.82 -1.33
CA SER A 50 7.32 -5.63 0.06
C SER A 50 8.43 -5.00 0.89
N VAL A 51 8.35 -3.68 1.06
CA VAL A 51 9.26 -2.88 1.87
C VAL A 51 8.43 -1.90 2.69
N LEU A 52 8.48 -2.05 4.01
CA LEU A 52 7.70 -1.28 4.96
C LEU A 52 8.62 -0.54 5.95
N SER A 53 8.26 0.70 6.26
CA SER A 53 8.76 1.43 7.42
C SER A 53 7.74 1.31 8.54
N LEU A 54 8.17 0.73 9.66
CA LEU A 54 7.35 0.50 10.83
C LEU A 54 7.81 1.45 11.93
N ARG A 55 6.85 2.08 12.61
CA ARG A 55 7.12 3.09 13.64
C ARG A 55 6.19 2.91 14.82
N VAL A 56 6.74 3.04 16.03
CA VAL A 56 5.99 3.13 17.28
C VAL A 56 6.22 4.51 17.89
N ILE A 57 5.14 5.27 18.04
CA ILE A 57 5.14 6.69 18.41
C ILE A 57 4.42 6.82 19.77
N PRO A 58 5.15 6.95 20.89
CA PRO A 58 4.55 7.26 22.17
C PRO A 58 3.95 8.66 22.19
N THR A 59 2.84 8.84 22.92
CA THR A 59 2.29 10.18 23.18
C THR A 59 3.22 11.00 24.09
N ASN A 60 3.94 10.32 24.98
CA ASN A 60 4.96 10.94 25.82
C ASN A 60 6.26 11.16 25.02
N ARG A 61 6.55 12.42 24.67
CA ARG A 61 7.73 12.77 23.87
C ARG A 61 9.07 12.40 24.52
N ALA A 62 9.12 12.21 25.85
CA ALA A 62 10.34 11.78 26.53
C ALA A 62 10.73 10.33 26.21
N GLU A 63 9.79 9.49 25.77
CA GLU A 63 10.03 8.06 25.49
C GLU A 63 10.64 7.82 24.10
N GLY A 64 10.63 8.83 23.22
CA GLY A 64 11.20 8.75 21.88
C GLY A 64 10.41 7.85 20.91
N THR A 65 10.51 8.14 19.61
CA THR A 65 9.89 7.31 18.57
C THR A 65 10.84 6.20 18.14
N ARG A 66 10.35 4.96 18.10
CA ARG A 66 11.08 3.80 17.57
C ARG A 66 10.69 3.55 16.13
N SER A 67 11.64 3.14 15.29
CA SER A 67 11.35 2.77 13.91
C SER A 67 12.30 1.74 13.35
N VAL A 68 11.79 0.84 12.53
CA VAL A 68 12.56 -0.17 11.82
C VAL A 68 12.07 -0.32 10.38
N THR A 69 12.88 -0.96 9.55
CA THR A 69 12.53 -1.34 8.18
C THR A 69 12.28 -2.84 8.14
N LEU A 70 11.22 -3.24 7.45
CA LEU A 70 10.86 -4.63 7.18
C LEU A 70 10.83 -4.85 5.67
N ARG A 71 11.51 -5.89 5.18
CA ARG A 71 11.45 -6.39 3.81
C ARG A 71 11.08 -7.86 3.84
N CYS A 72 10.22 -8.33 2.93
CA CYS A 72 9.70 -9.71 2.98
C CYS A 72 10.14 -10.63 1.84
N GLU A 73 10.68 -10.10 0.73
CA GLU A 73 11.21 -10.90 -0.38
C GLU A 73 12.67 -10.54 -0.72
N PRO A 74 13.68 -11.21 -0.13
CA PRO A 74 13.63 -12.06 1.08
C PRO A 74 13.44 -11.26 2.38
N ALA A 75 13.02 -11.98 3.44
CA ALA A 75 12.86 -11.45 4.79
C ALA A 75 14.14 -10.76 5.30
N GLY A 76 14.02 -9.55 5.84
CA GLY A 76 15.13 -8.82 6.43
C GLY A 76 14.81 -7.36 6.72
N GLY A 77 15.87 -6.55 6.88
CA GLY A 77 15.79 -5.16 7.31
C GLY A 77 16.36 -4.99 8.71
N THR A 78 15.92 -3.95 9.42
CA THR A 78 16.34 -3.69 10.81
C THR A 78 15.35 -4.23 11.84
N HIS A 79 14.23 -4.82 11.40
CA HIS A 79 13.28 -5.48 12.29
C HIS A 79 13.93 -6.71 12.95
N PRO A 80 13.93 -6.82 14.29
CA PRO A 80 14.64 -7.89 15.01
C PRO A 80 14.09 -9.30 14.71
N ARG A 81 12.82 -9.39 14.30
CA ARG A 81 12.11 -10.62 13.96
C ARG A 81 11.47 -10.56 12.57
N ALA A 82 12.28 -10.22 11.57
CA ALA A 82 11.79 -9.94 10.23
C ALA A 82 11.02 -11.13 9.61
N GLU A 83 11.49 -12.36 9.81
CA GLU A 83 10.82 -13.56 9.30
C GLU A 83 9.41 -13.71 9.89
N GLN A 84 9.28 -13.66 11.22
CA GLN A 84 8.00 -13.81 11.90
C GLN A 84 7.02 -12.68 11.54
N ALA A 85 7.51 -11.44 11.45
CA ALA A 85 6.69 -10.30 11.03
C ALA A 85 6.17 -10.44 9.59
N CYS A 86 7.01 -10.94 8.67
CA CYS A 86 6.59 -11.20 7.29
C CYS A 86 5.59 -12.36 7.19
N GLU A 87 5.78 -13.44 7.95
CA GLU A 87 4.82 -14.55 8.03
C GLU A 87 3.47 -14.10 8.58
N GLN A 88 3.48 -13.26 9.61
CA GLN A 88 2.26 -12.69 10.18
C GLN A 88 1.53 -11.81 9.17
N LEU A 89 2.22 -10.93 8.46
CA LEU A 89 1.61 -10.13 7.38
C LEU A 89 1.08 -11.00 6.25
N ALA A 90 1.83 -12.01 5.82
CA ALA A 90 1.42 -12.93 4.77
C ALA A 90 0.16 -13.72 5.15
N SER A 91 0.06 -14.17 6.40
CA SER A 91 -1.10 -14.91 6.92
C SER A 91 -2.38 -14.07 6.98
N ASN A 92 -2.24 -12.74 7.01
CA ASN A 92 -3.35 -11.79 7.03
C ASN A 92 -3.45 -11.01 5.71
N GLU A 93 -2.78 -11.47 4.64
CA GLU A 93 -2.79 -10.84 3.32
C GLU A 93 -2.36 -9.35 3.30
N GLY A 94 -1.65 -8.88 4.32
CA GLY A 94 -1.29 -7.46 4.49
C GLY A 94 -2.36 -6.58 5.15
N GLU A 95 -3.45 -7.16 5.65
CA GLU A 95 -4.50 -6.46 6.39
C GLU A 95 -4.08 -6.21 7.85
N PHE A 96 -3.59 -4.99 8.12
CA PHE A 96 -3.06 -4.61 9.44
C PHE A 96 -4.12 -4.60 10.55
N GLY A 97 -5.39 -4.35 10.22
CA GLY A 97 -6.50 -4.40 11.18
C GLY A 97 -6.97 -5.82 11.51
N ALA A 98 -6.58 -6.82 10.70
CA ALA A 98 -6.94 -8.21 10.88
C ALA A 98 -5.84 -9.05 11.55
N LEU A 99 -4.71 -8.42 11.92
CA LEU A 99 -3.62 -9.11 12.60
C LEU A 99 -4.17 -9.87 13.81
N GLN A 100 -3.82 -11.17 13.89
CA GLN A 100 -4.39 -12.06 14.89
C GLN A 100 -4.14 -11.53 16.30
N GLU A 101 -5.22 -11.06 16.92
CA GLU A 101 -5.22 -10.70 18.33
C GLU A 101 -4.92 -11.95 19.17
N GLN A 102 -4.06 -11.81 20.18
CA GLN A 102 -4.02 -12.78 21.26
C GLN A 102 -5.43 -12.90 21.85
N ARG A 103 -5.97 -14.11 21.96
CA ARG A 103 -7.29 -14.29 22.58
C ARG A 103 -7.22 -13.92 24.06
N ASN A 104 -7.91 -12.83 24.42
CA ASN A 104 -8.11 -12.35 25.78
C ASN A 104 -6.81 -11.95 26.52
N PRO A 105 -6.07 -10.95 25.99
CA PRO A 105 -4.81 -10.52 26.59
C PRO A 105 -5.07 -9.84 27.93
N MET A 106 -4.30 -10.20 28.94
CA MET A 106 -4.38 -9.58 30.26
C MET A 106 -3.46 -8.36 30.31
N CYS A 107 -3.96 -7.21 29.88
CA CYS A 107 -3.22 -5.95 29.92
C CYS A 107 -3.56 -5.10 31.14
N PRO A 108 -2.58 -4.40 31.74
CA PRO A 108 -2.85 -3.46 32.81
C PRO A 108 -3.70 -2.29 32.31
N LEU A 109 -4.57 -1.75 33.17
CA LEU A 109 -5.44 -0.60 32.87
C LEU A 109 -4.70 0.75 32.86
N VAL A 110 -3.36 0.74 32.73
CA VAL A 110 -2.57 1.96 32.64
C VAL A 110 -2.78 2.60 31.27
N TYR A 111 -3.13 3.89 31.27
CA TYR A 111 -3.27 4.65 30.04
C TYR A 111 -1.96 5.36 29.70
N ARG A 112 -1.23 4.81 28.73
CA ARG A 112 0.03 5.35 28.18
C ARG A 112 0.03 5.13 26.66
N PRO A 113 -0.69 5.96 25.90
CA PRO A 113 -1.03 5.62 24.53
C PRO A 113 0.18 5.62 23.59
N VAL A 114 0.18 4.65 22.69
CA VAL A 114 1.17 4.50 21.64
C VAL A 114 0.47 4.38 20.29
N THR A 115 0.98 5.12 19.31
CA THR A 115 0.49 5.07 17.93
C THR A 115 1.47 4.28 17.08
N VAL A 116 1.01 3.21 16.45
CA VAL A 116 1.78 2.53 15.41
C VAL A 116 1.53 3.19 14.06
N HIS A 117 2.56 3.23 13.21
CA HIS A 117 2.45 3.70 11.84
C HIS A 117 3.28 2.81 10.93
N ALA A 118 2.63 2.15 9.98
CA ALA A 118 3.27 1.38 8.92
C ALA A 118 3.07 2.09 7.59
N THR A 119 4.15 2.30 6.85
CA THR A 119 4.12 2.91 5.51
C THR A 119 4.99 2.15 4.53
N GLY A 120 4.69 2.25 3.24
CA GLY A 120 5.52 1.68 2.18
C GLY A 120 4.71 0.82 1.22
N MET A 121 5.27 -0.31 0.82
CA MET A 121 4.65 -1.25 -0.11
C MET A 121 4.58 -2.64 0.51
N TRP A 122 3.46 -3.31 0.34
CA TRP A 122 3.27 -4.74 0.59
C TRP A 122 2.77 -5.39 -0.68
N ARG A 123 3.55 -6.28 -1.31
CA ARG A 123 3.21 -6.95 -2.56
C ARG A 123 2.58 -6.03 -3.62
N ASN A 124 3.24 -4.90 -3.90
CA ASN A 124 2.78 -3.86 -4.85
C ASN A 124 1.52 -3.07 -4.44
N HIS A 125 1.01 -3.26 -3.23
CA HIS A 125 -0.03 -2.42 -2.64
C HIS A 125 0.60 -1.37 -1.72
N ALA A 126 0.20 -0.12 -1.89
CA ALA A 126 0.61 0.96 -1.01
C ALA A 126 -0.01 0.76 0.38
N VAL A 127 0.80 0.90 1.41
CA VAL A 127 0.39 0.80 2.81
C VAL A 127 0.55 2.16 3.48
N ASP A 128 -0.50 2.60 4.17
CA ASP A 128 -0.49 3.69 5.14
C ASP A 128 -1.44 3.31 6.29
N HIS A 129 -0.94 2.54 7.25
CA HIS A 129 -1.73 2.07 8.39
C HIS A 129 -1.33 2.82 9.66
N ARG A 130 -2.31 3.38 10.36
CA ARG A 130 -2.10 4.06 11.64
C ARG A 130 -3.16 3.64 12.65
N GLU A 131 -2.72 3.24 13.82
CA GLU A 131 -3.60 2.84 14.91
C GLU A 131 -3.02 3.26 16.26
N THR A 132 -3.88 3.65 17.19
CA THR A 132 -3.46 4.06 18.55
C THR A 132 -4.04 3.11 19.57
N PHE A 133 -3.18 2.59 20.43
CA PHE A 133 -3.53 1.67 21.50
C PHE A 133 -3.46 2.37 22.85
N SER A 134 -4.24 1.91 23.83
CA SER A 134 -4.28 2.53 25.17
C SER A 134 -2.95 2.41 25.90
N ASN A 135 -2.17 1.37 25.60
CA ASN A 135 -0.82 1.13 26.09
C ASN A 135 -0.07 0.12 25.18
N GLU A 136 1.23 -0.06 25.44
CA GLU A 136 2.08 -0.99 24.71
C GLU A 136 1.71 -2.47 24.88
N CYS A 137 1.03 -2.84 25.97
CA CYS A 137 0.54 -4.21 26.14
C CYS A 137 -0.56 -4.50 25.12
N GLU A 138 -1.55 -3.61 25.01
CA GLU A 138 -2.62 -3.75 24.01
C GLU A 138 -2.09 -3.71 22.58
N MET A 139 -1.11 -2.85 22.30
CA MET A 139 -0.42 -2.81 21.01
C MET A 139 0.18 -4.18 20.66
N ARG A 140 0.99 -4.76 21.55
CA ARG A 140 1.63 -6.08 21.29
C ARG A 140 0.61 -7.20 21.22
N ALA A 141 -0.42 -7.16 22.05
CA ALA A 141 -1.46 -8.18 22.03
C ALA A 141 -2.25 -8.20 20.72
N LYS A 142 -2.50 -7.04 20.11
CA LYS A 142 -3.24 -6.92 18.85
C LYS A 142 -2.37 -7.07 17.61
N THR A 143 -1.13 -6.61 17.68
CA THR A 143 -0.25 -6.54 16.49
C THR A 143 0.85 -7.59 16.46
N GLY A 144 1.01 -8.38 17.52
CA GLY A 144 1.98 -9.48 17.58
C GLY A 144 3.42 -9.02 17.31
N GLU A 145 4.11 -9.82 16.50
CA GLU A 145 5.54 -9.64 16.22
C GLU A 145 5.82 -8.43 15.31
N LEU A 146 4.80 -7.91 14.62
CA LEU A 146 4.98 -6.85 13.61
C LEU A 146 5.44 -5.50 14.22
N PHE A 147 5.03 -5.19 15.45
CA PHE A 147 5.46 -3.97 16.15
C PHE A 147 6.23 -4.27 17.44
N GLU A 148 6.85 -5.46 17.53
CA GLU A 148 7.70 -5.85 18.65
C GLU A 148 9.19 -5.51 18.37
N PHE A 149 9.57 -4.24 18.59
CA PHE A 149 10.95 -3.74 18.45
C PHE A 149 11.23 -2.48 19.29
#